data_AF-A0A2V9D2X6-F1
#
_entry.id   AF-A0A2V9D2X6-F1
#
_cell.length_a   1.000
_cell.length_b   1.000
_cell.length_c   1.000
_cell.angle_alpha   90.00
_cell.angle_beta   90.00
_cell.angle_gamma   90.00
#
_symmetry.space_group_name_H-M   'P 1'
#
loop_
_entity.id
_entity.type
_entity.pdbx_description
1 polymer ?
#
loop_
_entity_poly.entity_id
_entity_poly.type
_entity_poly.pdbx_seq_one_letter_code
_entity_poly.pdbx_strand_id
1 'polypeptide(L)'
;MRPTGRLHIGHYFGALQNWRSLQDDPHYECFYFIADWHALTTDYADTSFVAQNTIEIATDWLAAGLDPEKSTLFVQSAVPEHAELNLLLTMITPLGWLERVPTYKEALENITNKDLHTYGFLGYPVLQTADIVMYGEPDVELVVPVGEDQKSHVELGREIVRRFNTYYGLEMNREALCEGENAAKVVNRLGFRIPERRGEPRNQFLSEYEENLRVAALEMGVENFMSQLADLGSYFSFEKKLREPETMLTHTPRIPGLDGRKMSKSYGNAIMLSESDEDIRKKTKVMVTDPARKRRQDPGNPDVCPVFDWHKLFSPNDVQAWSAHGCRTAGIGCIECKAAMAENLIKWIQPVRQRRQDYEQQPQQVLEYLDTGSKRARMVAQQTMDRVREAVFHWDGKRAEIRAARREAKNAPAGR
;
A
#
# COMPACT_ATOMS: atom_id res chain seq x y z
N MET A 1 6.26 4.40 -2.25
CA MET A 1 6.60 5.57 -1.39
C MET A 1 6.22 6.85 -2.10
N ARG A 2 5.78 7.90 -1.38
CA ARG A 2 5.50 9.22 -1.99
C ARG A 2 6.80 9.97 -2.35
N PRO A 3 6.88 10.68 -3.50
CA PRO A 3 8.03 11.48 -3.92
C PRO A 3 8.23 12.76 -3.11
N THR A 4 8.74 12.62 -1.88
CA THR A 4 9.04 13.74 -0.95
C THR A 4 10.54 14.11 -0.91
N GLY A 5 11.28 13.70 -1.94
CA GLY A 5 12.71 13.94 -2.13
C GLY A 5 13.59 12.87 -1.51
N ARG A 6 14.91 13.12 -1.50
CA ARG A 6 15.97 12.20 -1.06
C ARG A 6 15.65 11.45 0.23
N LEU A 7 15.98 10.18 0.31
CA LEU A 7 15.75 9.32 1.46
C LEU A 7 16.85 9.49 2.51
N HIS A 8 16.48 9.15 3.74
CA HIS A 8 17.35 9.18 4.92
C HIS A 8 17.45 7.80 5.55
N ILE A 9 18.39 7.62 6.48
CA ILE A 9 18.65 6.35 7.18
C ILE A 9 17.38 5.70 7.74
N GLY A 10 16.46 6.50 8.31
CA GLY A 10 15.18 5.98 8.78
C GLY A 10 14.34 5.27 7.70
N HIS A 11 14.40 5.69 6.43
CA HIS A 11 13.74 4.98 5.33
C HIS A 11 14.44 3.68 4.96
N TYR A 12 15.77 3.65 5.05
CA TYR A 12 16.54 2.45 4.75
C TYR A 12 16.17 1.32 5.70
N PHE A 13 16.26 1.55 7.01
CA PHE A 13 15.91 0.55 8.01
C PHE A 13 14.39 0.35 8.16
N GLY A 14 13.60 1.37 7.82
CA GLY A 14 12.14 1.31 7.92
C GLY A 14 11.44 0.57 6.79
N ALA A 15 12.06 0.48 5.62
CA ALA A 15 11.43 -0.16 4.46
C ALA A 15 12.45 -0.81 3.52
N LEU A 16 13.47 -0.07 3.05
CA LEU A 16 14.33 -0.55 1.95
C LEU A 16 15.12 -1.81 2.30
N GLN A 17 15.57 -1.96 3.55
CA GLN A 17 16.25 -3.17 4.00
C GLN A 17 15.33 -4.39 3.91
N ASN A 18 14.07 -4.24 4.33
CA ASN A 18 13.09 -5.32 4.24
C ASN A 18 12.72 -5.62 2.79
N TRP A 19 12.48 -4.59 1.97
CA TRP A 19 12.20 -4.74 0.55
C TRP A 19 13.33 -5.45 -0.19
N ARG A 20 14.58 -5.10 0.14
CA ARG A 20 15.74 -5.80 -0.39
C ARG A 20 15.75 -7.29 -0.02
N SER A 21 15.37 -7.64 1.20
CA SER A 21 15.25 -9.05 1.60
C SER A 21 14.12 -9.77 0.86
N LEU A 22 12.97 -9.10 0.69
CA LEU A 22 11.79 -9.67 0.02
C LEU A 22 12.04 -9.95 -1.47
N GLN A 23 12.70 -9.05 -2.20
CA GLN A 23 13.02 -9.30 -3.62
C GLN A 23 14.03 -10.44 -3.83
N ASP A 24 14.81 -10.80 -2.81
CA ASP A 24 15.78 -11.89 -2.87
C ASP A 24 15.13 -13.24 -2.49
N ASP A 25 13.90 -13.23 -1.97
CA ASP A 25 13.13 -14.43 -1.64
C ASP A 25 12.32 -14.89 -2.86
N PRO A 26 12.57 -16.10 -3.41
CA PRO A 26 11.90 -16.58 -4.62
C PRO A 26 10.41 -16.85 -4.44
N HIS A 27 9.86 -16.81 -3.22
CA HIS A 27 8.42 -16.95 -2.99
C HIS A 27 7.63 -15.66 -3.29
N TYR A 28 8.31 -14.52 -3.46
CA TYR A 28 7.66 -13.24 -3.68
C TYR A 28 7.97 -12.64 -5.04
N GLU A 29 6.91 -12.25 -5.76
CA GLU A 29 7.02 -11.29 -6.86
C GLU A 29 6.80 -9.88 -6.32
N CYS A 30 7.81 -9.02 -6.44
CA CYS A 30 7.83 -7.73 -5.75
C CYS A 30 7.45 -6.57 -6.68
N PHE A 31 6.45 -5.79 -6.27
CA PHE A 31 6.02 -4.55 -6.91
C PHE A 31 6.30 -3.37 -5.98
N TYR A 32 7.22 -2.50 -6.37
CA TYR A 32 7.56 -1.28 -5.62
C TYR A 32 7.34 -0.06 -6.48
N PHE A 33 6.57 0.92 -5.97
CA PHE A 33 6.20 2.07 -6.77
C PHE A 33 6.35 3.42 -6.09
N ILE A 34 6.68 4.41 -6.90
CA ILE A 34 6.71 5.81 -6.50
C ILE A 34 5.30 6.37 -6.69
N ALA A 35 4.69 6.74 -5.57
CA ALA A 35 3.28 7.08 -5.44
C ALA A 35 3.08 8.59 -5.66
N ASP A 36 3.16 9.03 -6.90
CA ASP A 36 3.12 10.44 -7.27
C ASP A 36 1.71 11.04 -7.22
N TRP A 37 0.64 10.29 -7.53
CA TRP A 37 -0.73 10.78 -7.25
C TRP A 37 -1.02 10.90 -5.76
N HIS A 38 -0.47 10.00 -4.93
CA HIS A 38 -0.53 10.16 -3.47
C HIS A 38 0.22 11.38 -2.95
N ALA A 39 1.19 11.94 -3.70
CA ALA A 39 1.77 13.23 -3.32
C ALA A 39 0.76 14.37 -3.56
N LEU A 40 -0.03 14.29 -4.62
CA LEU A 40 -1.02 15.33 -4.96
C LEU A 40 -2.12 15.47 -3.90
N THR A 41 -2.41 14.43 -3.13
CA THR A 41 -3.43 14.51 -2.05
C THR A 41 -3.07 15.52 -0.96
N THR A 42 -1.78 15.85 -0.81
CA THR A 42 -1.30 16.87 0.14
C THR A 42 -0.54 18.02 -0.52
N ASP A 43 -0.08 17.88 -1.76
CA ASP A 43 0.82 18.83 -2.43
C ASP A 43 0.27 19.31 -3.79
N TYR A 44 -1.03 19.17 -4.05
CA TYR A 44 -1.65 19.57 -5.32
C TYR A 44 -1.38 21.03 -5.75
N ALA A 45 -1.11 21.93 -4.81
CA ALA A 45 -0.89 23.35 -5.08
C ALA A 45 0.49 23.64 -5.72
N ASP A 46 1.48 22.78 -5.49
CA ASP A 46 2.81 22.89 -6.10
C ASP A 46 3.37 21.50 -6.40
N THR A 47 3.37 21.14 -7.68
CA THR A 47 3.82 19.83 -8.16
C THR A 47 5.20 19.88 -8.82
N SER A 48 5.85 21.05 -8.82
CA SER A 48 7.11 21.28 -9.53
C SER A 48 8.24 20.34 -9.11
N PHE A 49 8.19 19.87 -7.86
CA PHE A 49 9.19 18.96 -7.30
C PHE A 49 8.95 17.49 -7.62
N VAL A 50 7.75 17.09 -8.06
CA VAL A 50 7.34 15.68 -8.11
C VAL A 50 8.26 14.88 -9.02
N ALA A 51 8.50 15.35 -10.23
CA ALA A 51 9.36 14.67 -11.20
C ALA A 51 10.80 14.51 -10.68
N GLN A 52 11.40 15.60 -10.16
CA GLN A 52 12.75 15.54 -9.59
C GLN A 52 12.81 14.55 -8.41
N ASN A 53 11.84 14.62 -7.51
CA ASN A 53 11.79 13.76 -6.33
C ASN A 53 11.56 12.29 -6.69
N THR A 54 10.85 12.00 -7.78
CA THR A 54 10.72 10.64 -8.33
C THR A 54 12.08 10.09 -8.74
N ILE A 55 12.89 10.85 -9.46
CA ILE A 55 14.25 10.43 -9.84
C ILE A 55 15.16 10.27 -8.60
N GLU A 56 15.08 11.20 -7.64
CA GLU A 56 15.87 11.12 -6.40
C GLU A 56 15.53 9.86 -5.59
N ILE A 57 14.24 9.54 -5.42
CA ILE A 57 13.82 8.34 -4.71
C ILE A 57 14.21 7.07 -5.46
N ALA A 58 14.01 7.03 -6.78
CA ALA A 58 14.43 5.87 -7.58
C ALA A 58 15.95 5.63 -7.47
N THR A 59 16.74 6.71 -7.50
CA THR A 59 18.19 6.65 -7.31
C THR A 59 18.55 6.11 -5.92
N ASP A 60 17.84 6.54 -4.87
CA ASP A 60 18.04 6.03 -3.51
C ASP A 60 17.62 4.56 -3.36
N TRP A 61 16.57 4.12 -4.06
CA TRP A 61 16.12 2.72 -4.09
C TRP A 61 17.17 1.81 -4.70
N LEU A 62 17.67 2.17 -5.88
CA LEU A 62 18.73 1.43 -6.58
C LEU A 62 20.01 1.41 -5.74
N ALA A 63 20.39 2.56 -5.15
CA ALA A 63 21.54 2.66 -4.26
C ALA A 63 21.41 1.79 -2.99
N ALA A 64 20.20 1.67 -2.44
CA ALA A 64 19.92 0.78 -1.31
C ALA A 64 19.95 -0.71 -1.68
N GLY A 65 19.93 -1.03 -2.98
CA GLY A 65 20.07 -2.37 -3.51
C GLY A 65 18.78 -2.99 -4.05
N LEU A 66 17.73 -2.21 -4.31
CA LEU A 66 16.61 -2.69 -5.11
C LEU A 66 17.07 -2.90 -6.55
N ASP A 67 16.67 -4.04 -7.10
CA ASP A 67 17.13 -4.52 -8.40
C ASP A 67 15.95 -4.58 -9.38
N PRO A 68 15.94 -3.78 -10.47
CA PRO A 68 14.88 -3.77 -11.48
C PRO A 68 14.79 -5.05 -12.32
N GLU A 69 15.78 -5.94 -12.21
CA GLU A 69 15.72 -7.28 -12.81
C GLU A 69 14.98 -8.28 -11.91
N LYS A 70 14.96 -8.05 -10.60
CA LYS A 70 14.28 -8.90 -9.61
C LYS A 70 12.90 -8.41 -9.20
N SER A 71 12.72 -7.09 -9.21
CA SER A 71 11.47 -6.42 -8.80
C SER A 71 10.94 -5.53 -9.90
N THR A 72 9.62 -5.35 -9.91
CA THR A 72 8.97 -4.34 -10.75
C THR A 72 9.01 -2.99 -10.03
N LEU A 73 9.90 -2.10 -10.47
CA LEU A 73 10.03 -0.73 -9.96
C LEU A 73 9.32 0.26 -10.89
N PHE A 74 8.32 1.00 -10.41
CA PHE A 74 7.49 1.81 -11.31
C PHE A 74 6.95 3.11 -10.71
N VAL A 75 6.31 3.93 -11.55
CA VAL A 75 5.67 5.19 -11.16
C VAL A 75 4.15 5.03 -11.22
N GLN A 76 3.43 5.45 -10.17
CA GLN A 76 1.98 5.27 -10.05
C GLN A 76 1.22 5.87 -11.23
N SER A 77 1.51 7.12 -11.60
CA SER A 77 0.83 7.82 -12.71
C SER A 77 1.07 7.22 -14.10
N ALA A 78 2.09 6.37 -14.26
CA ALA A 78 2.36 5.67 -15.52
C ALA A 78 1.42 4.46 -15.74
N VAL A 79 0.63 4.10 -14.73
CA VAL A 79 -0.37 3.01 -14.76
C VAL A 79 -1.77 3.63 -14.60
N PRO A 80 -2.39 4.16 -15.67
CA PRO A 80 -3.69 4.84 -15.60
C PRO A 80 -4.84 3.95 -15.08
N GLU A 81 -4.68 2.63 -15.20
CA GLU A 81 -5.59 1.61 -14.69
C GLU A 81 -5.85 1.78 -13.18
N HIS A 82 -4.88 2.28 -12.40
CA HIS A 82 -5.07 2.61 -10.98
C HIS A 82 -6.18 3.66 -10.77
N ALA A 83 -6.26 4.68 -11.63
CA ALA A 83 -7.27 5.72 -11.51
C ALA A 83 -8.67 5.19 -11.84
N GLU A 84 -8.78 4.30 -12.83
CA GLU A 84 -10.03 3.64 -13.19
C GLU A 84 -10.51 2.72 -12.06
N LEU A 85 -9.63 1.86 -11.53
CA LEU A 85 -9.99 1.00 -10.41
C LEU A 85 -10.38 1.82 -9.18
N ASN A 86 -9.61 2.86 -8.85
CA ASN A 86 -9.97 3.78 -7.78
C ASN A 86 -11.38 4.34 -7.98
N LEU A 87 -11.71 4.87 -9.16
CA LEU A 87 -13.04 5.38 -9.46
C LEU A 87 -14.13 4.34 -9.17
N LEU A 88 -13.96 3.10 -9.65
CA LEU A 88 -14.94 2.03 -9.41
C LEU A 88 -15.07 1.70 -7.92
N LEU A 89 -13.96 1.60 -7.19
CA LEU A 89 -13.97 1.33 -5.75
C LEU A 89 -14.62 2.47 -4.96
N THR A 90 -14.45 3.72 -5.38
CA THR A 90 -15.10 4.86 -4.68
C THR A 90 -16.63 4.78 -4.74
N MET A 91 -17.21 4.22 -5.82
CA MET A 91 -18.67 4.13 -5.99
C MET A 91 -19.33 3.17 -4.99
N ILE A 92 -18.57 2.24 -4.42
CA ILE A 92 -19.08 1.25 -3.47
C ILE A 92 -18.57 1.50 -2.03
N THR A 93 -17.68 2.46 -1.82
CA THR A 93 -17.06 2.72 -0.52
C THR A 93 -17.88 3.73 0.28
N PRO A 94 -18.42 3.37 1.47
CA PRO A 94 -19.17 4.32 2.29
C PRO A 94 -18.30 5.45 2.82
N LEU A 95 -18.79 6.69 2.75
CA LEU A 95 -18.08 7.89 3.23
C LEU A 95 -17.65 7.76 4.70
N GLY A 96 -18.55 7.27 5.55
CA GLY A 96 -18.28 7.09 6.97
C GLY A 96 -17.16 6.11 7.29
N TRP A 97 -16.75 5.23 6.35
CA TRP A 97 -15.54 4.41 6.53
C TRP A 97 -14.28 5.26 6.44
N LEU A 98 -14.23 6.17 5.47
CA LEU A 98 -13.10 7.07 5.23
C LEU A 98 -12.94 8.11 6.33
N GLU A 99 -14.05 8.72 6.77
CA GLU A 99 -14.04 9.73 7.84
C GLU A 99 -13.59 9.18 9.20
N ARG A 100 -13.62 7.86 9.39
CA ARG A 100 -13.22 7.18 10.63
C ARG A 100 -11.77 6.72 10.65
N VAL A 101 -11.05 6.82 9.52
CA VAL A 101 -9.63 6.44 9.47
C VAL A 101 -8.83 7.35 10.41
N PRO A 102 -8.07 6.81 11.40
CA PRO A 102 -7.38 7.63 12.40
C PRO A 102 -6.37 8.61 11.79
N THR A 103 -5.57 8.14 10.83
CA THR A 103 -4.52 8.93 10.14
C THR A 103 -5.09 10.12 9.39
N TYR A 104 -6.32 10.04 8.87
CA TYR A 104 -7.01 11.15 8.23
C TYR A 104 -7.30 12.27 9.25
N LYS A 105 -7.87 11.90 10.41
CA LYS A 105 -8.16 12.86 11.49
C LYS A 105 -6.89 13.50 12.05
N GLU A 106 -5.89 12.68 12.35
CA GLU A 106 -4.59 13.15 12.85
C GLU A 106 -3.91 14.10 11.84
N ALA A 107 -4.01 13.82 10.54
CA ALA A 107 -3.43 14.69 9.52
C ALA A 107 -4.15 16.05 9.43
N LEU A 108 -5.49 16.08 9.51
CA LEU A 108 -6.26 17.33 9.56
C LEU A 108 -5.91 18.19 10.79
N GLU A 109 -5.64 17.56 11.93
CA GLU A 109 -5.27 18.26 13.17
C GLU A 109 -3.83 18.81 13.12
N ASN A 110 -2.89 18.06 12.54
CA ASN A 110 -1.47 18.38 12.59
C ASN A 110 -0.95 19.22 11.41
N ILE A 111 -1.61 19.15 10.24
CA ILE A 111 -1.18 19.86 9.03
C ILE A 111 -2.05 21.11 8.87
N THR A 112 -1.58 22.23 9.42
CA THR A 112 -2.34 23.49 9.45
C THR A 112 -2.02 24.43 8.28
N ASN A 113 -0.94 24.16 7.54
CA ASN A 113 -0.44 25.02 6.47
C ASN A 113 -0.89 24.58 5.07
N LYS A 114 -1.75 23.58 4.97
CA LYS A 114 -2.29 23.05 3.72
C LYS A 114 -3.79 22.83 3.87
N ASP A 115 -4.55 23.11 2.82
CA ASP A 115 -5.96 22.76 2.80
C ASP A 115 -6.11 21.27 2.43
N LEU A 116 -6.47 20.47 3.43
CA LEU A 116 -6.67 19.03 3.30
C LEU A 116 -8.15 18.64 3.27
N HIS A 117 -9.08 19.61 3.27
CA HIS A 117 -10.51 19.37 3.13
C HIS A 117 -10.90 19.09 1.67
N THR A 118 -10.17 18.18 1.03
CA THR A 118 -10.35 17.83 -0.37
C THR A 118 -10.87 16.40 -0.50
N TYR A 119 -11.67 16.16 -1.54
CA TYR A 119 -12.10 14.81 -1.90
C TYR A 119 -10.90 13.87 -2.14
N GLY A 120 -9.83 14.38 -2.76
CA GLY A 120 -8.62 13.61 -3.01
C GLY A 120 -7.91 13.17 -1.74
N PHE A 121 -7.85 14.03 -0.71
CA PHE A 121 -7.28 13.66 0.58
C PHE A 121 -8.19 12.70 1.35
N LEU A 122 -9.51 12.91 1.39
CA LEU A 122 -10.41 11.94 2.03
C LEU A 122 -10.41 10.57 1.32
N GLY A 123 -10.29 10.56 0.00
CA GLY A 123 -10.33 9.37 -0.85
C GLY A 123 -8.99 8.63 -0.99
N TYR A 124 -7.87 9.14 -0.48
CA TYR A 124 -6.56 8.50 -0.67
C TYR A 124 -6.51 7.02 -0.21
N PRO A 125 -7.21 6.59 0.87
CA PRO A 125 -7.19 5.18 1.25
C PRO A 125 -7.83 4.25 0.20
N VAL A 126 -8.80 4.76 -0.58
CA VAL A 126 -9.40 4.02 -1.70
C VAL A 126 -8.42 3.93 -2.86
N LEU A 127 -7.69 5.01 -3.16
CA LEU A 127 -6.62 4.99 -4.15
C LEU A 127 -5.52 4.01 -3.75
N GLN A 128 -5.12 3.98 -2.47
CA GLN A 128 -4.18 3.01 -1.93
C GLN A 128 -4.69 1.57 -2.06
N THR A 129 -5.99 1.35 -1.84
CA THR A 129 -6.62 0.05 -2.07
C THR A 129 -6.50 -0.37 -3.54
N ALA A 130 -6.80 0.55 -4.46
CA ALA A 130 -6.64 0.31 -5.89
C ALA A 130 -5.19 -0.02 -6.26
N ASP A 131 -4.21 0.71 -5.73
CA ASP A 131 -2.78 0.44 -5.97
C ASP A 131 -2.36 -0.96 -5.50
N ILE A 132 -2.91 -1.43 -4.37
CA ILE A 132 -2.56 -2.74 -3.79
C ILE A 132 -3.16 -3.88 -4.60
N VAL A 133 -4.47 -3.84 -4.82
CA VAL A 133 -5.23 -4.99 -5.36
C VAL A 133 -5.10 -5.12 -6.87
N MET A 134 -4.57 -4.08 -7.54
CA MET A 134 -4.25 -4.10 -8.97
C MET A 134 -3.30 -5.25 -9.35
N TYR A 135 -2.40 -5.61 -8.44
CA TYR A 135 -1.37 -6.63 -8.66
C TYR A 135 -1.70 -7.96 -7.97
N GLY A 136 -2.95 -8.14 -7.54
CA GLY A 136 -3.42 -9.37 -6.90
C GLY A 136 -4.12 -10.30 -7.89
N GLU A 137 -3.75 -11.57 -7.86
CA GLU A 137 -4.51 -12.64 -8.51
C GLU A 137 -5.45 -13.31 -7.50
N PRO A 138 -6.71 -13.65 -7.86
CA PRO A 138 -7.72 -14.10 -6.90
C PRO A 138 -7.29 -15.26 -5.97
N ASP A 139 -6.53 -16.20 -6.53
CA ASP A 139 -6.11 -17.43 -5.85
C ASP A 139 -4.66 -17.40 -5.36
N VAL A 140 -3.96 -16.28 -5.53
CA VAL A 140 -2.58 -16.08 -5.06
C VAL A 140 -2.59 -15.22 -3.81
N GLU A 141 -1.72 -15.52 -2.86
CA GLU A 141 -1.58 -14.69 -1.66
C GLU A 141 -1.06 -13.28 -2.04
N LEU A 142 -1.74 -12.25 -1.56
CA LEU A 142 -1.35 -10.85 -1.74
C LEU A 142 -0.96 -10.27 -0.39
N VAL A 143 0.32 -9.97 -0.21
CA VAL A 143 0.87 -9.42 1.05
C VAL A 143 1.38 -8.00 0.85
N VAL A 144 1.16 -7.14 1.85
CA VAL A 144 1.61 -5.75 1.83
C VAL A 144 2.53 -5.48 3.02
N PRO A 145 3.83 -5.23 2.81
CA PRO A 145 4.76 -4.90 3.89
C PRO A 145 4.45 -3.50 4.44
N VAL A 146 4.02 -3.43 5.69
CA VAL A 146 3.62 -2.17 6.34
C VAL A 146 4.07 -2.06 7.78
N GLY A 147 4.23 -0.82 8.25
CA GLY A 147 4.33 -0.51 9.66
C GLY A 147 2.95 -0.48 10.34
N GLU A 148 2.96 -0.45 11.68
CA GLU A 148 1.73 -0.45 12.49
C GLU A 148 0.79 0.73 12.15
N ASP A 149 1.36 1.88 11.77
CA ASP A 149 0.63 3.10 11.41
C ASP A 149 -0.16 2.97 10.09
N GLN A 150 0.17 1.99 9.25
CA GLN A 150 -0.46 1.78 7.95
C GLN A 150 -1.41 0.59 7.91
N LYS A 151 -1.46 -0.22 8.99
CA LYS A 151 -2.31 -1.40 9.09
C LYS A 151 -3.79 -1.07 8.83
N SER A 152 -4.29 0.02 9.39
CA SER A 152 -5.70 0.44 9.24
C SER A 152 -6.12 0.67 7.79
N HIS A 153 -5.20 1.07 6.90
CA HIS A 153 -5.49 1.24 5.47
C HIS A 153 -5.60 -0.10 4.75
N VAL A 154 -4.75 -1.08 5.10
CA VAL A 154 -4.82 -2.44 4.53
C VAL A 154 -6.12 -3.12 4.97
N GLU A 155 -6.49 -2.97 6.25
CA GLU A 155 -7.77 -3.44 6.79
C GLU A 155 -8.97 -2.84 6.03
N LEU A 156 -8.99 -1.51 5.84
CA LEU A 156 -10.01 -0.83 5.06
C LEU A 156 -10.05 -1.35 3.62
N GLY A 157 -8.89 -1.53 2.99
CA GLY A 157 -8.78 -2.06 1.64
C GLY A 157 -9.37 -3.46 1.53
N ARG A 158 -9.15 -4.32 2.53
CA ARG A 158 -9.78 -5.64 2.59
C ARG A 158 -11.29 -5.58 2.64
N GLU A 159 -11.86 -4.69 3.46
CA GLU A 159 -13.31 -4.51 3.54
C GLU A 159 -13.91 -3.98 2.23
N ILE A 160 -13.20 -3.06 1.56
CA ILE A 160 -13.59 -2.57 0.23
C ILE A 160 -13.57 -3.72 -0.79
N VAL A 161 -12.54 -4.58 -0.78
CA VAL A 161 -12.45 -5.75 -1.67
C VAL A 161 -13.54 -6.77 -1.40
N ARG A 162 -13.84 -7.09 -0.13
CA ARG A 162 -14.94 -7.99 0.23
C ARG A 162 -16.28 -7.49 -0.28
N ARG A 163 -16.50 -6.18 -0.14
CA ARG A 163 -17.69 -5.51 -0.66
C ARG A 163 -17.75 -5.56 -2.18
N PHE A 164 -16.64 -5.29 -2.86
CA PHE A 164 -16.53 -5.40 -4.32
C PHE A 164 -16.85 -6.81 -4.80
N ASN A 165 -16.21 -7.83 -4.21
CA ASN A 165 -16.44 -9.23 -4.56
C ASN A 165 -17.88 -9.65 -4.30
N THR A 166 -18.51 -9.20 -3.22
CA THR A 166 -19.93 -9.52 -2.97
C THR A 166 -20.85 -8.87 -4.00
N TYR A 167 -20.56 -7.63 -4.44
CA TYR A 167 -21.38 -6.96 -5.45
C TYR A 167 -21.21 -7.53 -6.86
N TYR A 168 -19.98 -7.85 -7.25
CA TYR A 168 -19.65 -8.17 -8.66
C TYR A 168 -19.19 -9.61 -8.88
N GLY A 169 -18.94 -10.36 -7.80
CA GLY A 169 -18.54 -11.76 -7.84
C GLY A 169 -19.63 -12.74 -7.44
N LEU A 170 -20.68 -12.29 -6.73
CA LEU A 170 -21.87 -13.09 -6.47
C LEU A 170 -22.83 -13.01 -7.66
N GLU A 171 -23.05 -14.15 -8.30
CA GLU A 171 -23.96 -14.31 -9.42
C GLU A 171 -25.19 -15.13 -9.01
N MET A 172 -26.33 -14.81 -9.60
CA MET A 172 -27.62 -15.42 -9.28
C MET A 172 -28.28 -15.93 -10.55
N ASN A 173 -28.68 -17.19 -10.55
CA ASN A 173 -29.46 -17.76 -11.65
C ASN A 173 -30.92 -17.31 -11.55
N ARG A 174 -31.24 -16.22 -12.25
CA ARG A 174 -32.58 -15.61 -12.29
C ARG A 174 -33.68 -16.58 -12.69
N GLU A 175 -33.42 -17.44 -13.65
CA GLU A 175 -34.41 -18.39 -14.16
C GLU A 175 -34.75 -19.40 -13.09
N ALA A 176 -33.74 -20.06 -12.53
CA ALA A 176 -33.91 -21.08 -11.50
C ALA A 176 -34.53 -20.53 -10.20
N LEU A 177 -34.18 -19.30 -9.80
CA LEU A 177 -34.77 -18.64 -8.62
C LEU A 177 -36.27 -18.35 -8.79
N CYS A 178 -36.72 -18.08 -10.01
CA CYS A 178 -38.13 -17.83 -10.32
C CYS A 178 -38.99 -19.09 -10.47
N GLU A 179 -38.39 -20.28 -10.49
CA GLU A 179 -39.13 -21.51 -10.68
C GLU A 179 -39.79 -21.97 -9.38
N GLY A 180 -41.10 -22.25 -9.45
CA GLY A 180 -41.87 -22.78 -8.34
C GLY A 180 -41.76 -21.95 -7.06
N GLU A 181 -41.32 -22.59 -5.97
CA GLU A 181 -41.19 -21.99 -4.64
C GLU A 181 -39.72 -21.69 -4.26
N ASN A 182 -38.79 -21.70 -5.23
CA ASN A 182 -37.36 -21.60 -4.94
C ASN A 182 -36.99 -20.28 -4.24
N ALA A 183 -37.49 -19.14 -4.72
CA ALA A 183 -37.30 -17.85 -4.05
C ALA A 183 -37.83 -17.86 -2.60
N ALA A 184 -38.99 -18.46 -2.34
CA ALA A 184 -39.57 -18.53 -1.00
C ALA A 184 -38.70 -19.37 -0.04
N LYS A 185 -38.07 -20.45 -0.53
CA LYS A 185 -37.15 -21.27 0.27
C LYS A 185 -35.92 -20.48 0.71
N VAL A 186 -35.31 -19.71 -0.20
CA VAL A 186 -34.13 -18.88 0.09
C VAL A 186 -34.48 -17.84 1.17
N VAL A 187 -35.64 -17.20 1.06
CA VAL A 187 -36.12 -16.17 2.01
C VAL A 187 -36.37 -16.72 3.39
N ASN A 188 -37.11 -17.84 3.46
CA ASN A 188 -37.42 -18.49 4.72
C ASN A 188 -36.13 -18.89 5.45
N ARG A 189 -35.07 -19.19 4.71
CA ARG A 189 -33.77 -19.57 5.26
C ARG A 189 -32.96 -18.38 5.75
N LEU A 190 -32.91 -17.30 4.97
CA LEU A 190 -32.14 -16.11 5.29
C LEU A 190 -32.88 -15.11 6.21
N GLY A 191 -34.18 -15.27 6.40
CA GLY A 191 -34.97 -14.53 7.38
C GLY A 191 -35.26 -13.07 7.06
N PHE A 192 -34.99 -12.61 5.83
CA PHE A 192 -35.36 -11.26 5.38
C PHE A 192 -36.77 -11.24 4.78
N ARG A 193 -37.43 -10.08 4.75
CA ARG A 193 -38.74 -9.94 4.08
C ARG A 193 -38.52 -9.69 2.59
N ILE A 194 -39.05 -10.54 1.70
CA ILE A 194 -39.26 -10.08 0.32
C ILE A 194 -40.47 -9.14 0.31
N PRO A 195 -40.40 -8.00 -0.41
CA PRO A 195 -41.59 -7.29 -0.85
C PRO A 195 -42.64 -8.24 -1.46
N GLU A 196 -43.88 -8.20 -0.96
CA GLU A 196 -44.98 -8.89 -1.63
C GLU A 196 -45.11 -8.38 -3.07
N ARG A 197 -45.35 -9.28 -4.03
CA ARG A 197 -45.54 -8.94 -5.44
C ARG A 197 -46.80 -8.08 -5.61
N ARG A 198 -46.67 -6.76 -5.53
CA ARG A 198 -47.77 -5.78 -5.68
C ARG A 198 -48.14 -5.52 -7.14
N GLY A 199 -48.40 -6.58 -7.91
CA GLY A 199 -48.75 -6.45 -9.34
C GLY A 199 -47.63 -5.93 -10.24
N GLU A 200 -46.39 -5.86 -9.74
CA GLU A 200 -45.24 -5.36 -10.48
C GLU A 200 -44.76 -6.36 -11.57
N PRO A 201 -44.13 -5.85 -12.65
CA PRO A 201 -43.52 -6.69 -13.67
C PRO A 201 -42.48 -7.65 -13.07
N ARG A 202 -42.43 -8.91 -13.54
CA ARG A 202 -41.53 -9.97 -13.04
C ARG A 202 -40.06 -9.51 -12.94
N ASN A 203 -39.60 -8.69 -13.89
CA ASN A 203 -38.22 -8.20 -13.92
C ASN A 203 -37.92 -7.21 -12.79
N GLN A 204 -38.89 -6.39 -12.39
CA GLN A 204 -38.71 -5.41 -11.32
C GLN A 204 -38.60 -6.12 -9.96
N PHE A 205 -39.49 -7.07 -9.71
CA PHE A 205 -39.42 -7.95 -8.54
C PHE A 205 -38.08 -8.69 -8.42
N LEU A 206 -37.59 -9.24 -9.54
CA LEU A 206 -36.29 -9.95 -9.56
C LEU A 206 -35.13 -9.02 -9.19
N SER A 207 -35.10 -7.81 -9.75
CA SER A 207 -34.03 -6.86 -9.45
C SER A 207 -34.02 -6.47 -7.96
N GLU A 208 -35.18 -6.18 -7.38
CA GLU A 208 -35.30 -5.87 -5.94
C GLU A 208 -34.95 -7.07 -5.07
N TYR A 209 -35.32 -8.28 -5.49
CA TYR A 209 -34.98 -9.52 -4.79
C TYR A 209 -33.47 -9.78 -4.77
N GLU A 210 -32.79 -9.62 -5.91
CA GLU A 210 -31.34 -9.75 -5.99
C GLU A 210 -30.62 -8.69 -5.16
N GLU A 211 -31.11 -7.45 -5.16
CA GLU A 211 -30.55 -6.38 -4.33
C GLU A 211 -30.63 -6.74 -2.84
N ASN A 212 -31.79 -7.21 -2.38
CA ASN A 212 -31.96 -7.66 -0.99
C ASN A 212 -31.05 -8.85 -0.64
N LEU A 213 -30.87 -9.80 -1.55
CA LEU A 213 -29.96 -10.92 -1.36
C LEU A 213 -28.50 -10.46 -1.27
N ARG A 214 -28.08 -9.47 -2.07
CA ARG A 214 -26.75 -8.87 -1.98
C ARG A 214 -26.55 -8.14 -0.66
N VAL A 215 -27.56 -7.39 -0.19
CA VAL A 215 -27.53 -6.75 1.13
C VAL A 215 -27.38 -7.81 2.22
N ALA A 216 -28.16 -8.88 2.18
CA ALA A 216 -28.04 -9.99 3.12
C ALA A 216 -26.63 -10.61 3.09
N ALA A 217 -26.09 -10.90 1.90
CA ALA A 217 -24.74 -11.43 1.74
C ALA A 217 -23.66 -10.50 2.31
N LEU A 218 -23.82 -9.17 2.16
CA LEU A 218 -22.92 -8.18 2.74
C LEU A 218 -22.99 -8.14 4.28
N GLU A 219 -24.19 -8.23 4.84
CA GLU A 219 -24.40 -8.18 6.30
C GLU A 219 -23.90 -9.44 7.01
N MET A 220 -24.12 -10.63 6.42
CA MET A 220 -23.70 -11.90 7.04
C MET A 220 -22.30 -12.36 6.63
N GLY A 221 -21.74 -11.78 5.55
CA GLY A 221 -20.54 -12.25 4.87
C GLY A 221 -20.85 -13.34 3.84
N VAL A 222 -20.24 -13.24 2.66
CA VAL A 222 -20.56 -14.10 1.50
C VAL A 222 -20.31 -15.59 1.76
N GLU A 223 -19.28 -15.94 2.55
CA GLU A 223 -19.01 -17.34 2.91
C GLU A 223 -20.14 -17.94 3.75
N ASN A 224 -20.64 -17.19 4.74
CA ASN A 224 -21.79 -17.59 5.55
C ASN A 224 -23.06 -17.66 4.71
N PHE A 225 -23.26 -16.68 3.82
CA PHE A 225 -24.38 -16.67 2.87
C PHE A 225 -24.41 -17.94 2.01
N MET A 226 -23.28 -18.27 1.38
CA MET A 226 -23.15 -19.46 0.55
C MET A 226 -23.31 -20.75 1.38
N SER A 227 -22.77 -20.79 2.60
CA SER A 227 -22.91 -21.94 3.50
C SER A 227 -24.35 -22.16 3.95
N GLN A 228 -25.13 -21.11 4.21
CA GLN A 228 -26.53 -21.22 4.62
C GLN A 228 -27.43 -21.71 3.48
N LEU A 229 -27.01 -21.47 2.24
CA LEU A 229 -27.72 -21.84 1.02
C LEU A 229 -27.07 -23.02 0.29
N ALA A 230 -26.22 -23.81 0.94
CA ALA A 230 -25.46 -24.87 0.27
C ALA A 230 -26.33 -25.89 -0.48
N ASP A 231 -27.51 -26.22 0.07
CA ASP A 231 -28.53 -27.10 -0.55
C ASP A 231 -29.31 -26.43 -1.69
N LEU A 232 -29.22 -25.10 -1.78
CA LEU A 232 -29.77 -24.26 -2.84
C LEU A 232 -28.64 -23.66 -3.71
N GLY A 233 -27.41 -24.16 -3.55
CA GLY A 233 -26.20 -23.58 -4.13
C GLY A 233 -26.17 -23.63 -5.66
N SER A 234 -27.02 -24.44 -6.30
CA SER A 234 -27.19 -24.43 -7.76
C SER A 234 -27.71 -23.09 -8.31
N TYR A 235 -28.26 -22.23 -7.46
CA TYR A 235 -28.80 -20.92 -7.86
C TYR A 235 -27.79 -19.78 -7.72
N PHE A 236 -26.67 -20.03 -7.04
CA PHE A 236 -25.70 -19.01 -6.68
C PHE A 236 -24.29 -19.47 -7.06
N SER A 237 -23.55 -18.62 -7.75
CA SER A 237 -22.11 -18.79 -7.93
C SER A 237 -21.39 -17.62 -7.29
N PHE A 238 -20.21 -17.89 -6.75
CA PHE A 238 -19.35 -16.85 -6.20
C PHE A 238 -17.93 -17.03 -6.73
N GLU A 239 -17.40 -15.95 -7.29
CA GLU A 239 -16.02 -15.87 -7.74
C GLU A 239 -15.37 -14.60 -7.21
N LYS A 240 -14.17 -14.73 -6.62
CA LYS A 240 -13.38 -13.57 -6.19
C LYS A 240 -12.84 -12.87 -7.44
N LYS A 241 -13.21 -11.60 -7.64
CA LYS A 241 -12.74 -10.79 -8.76
C LYS A 241 -11.46 -10.03 -8.41
N LEU A 242 -11.31 -9.67 -7.13
CA LEU A 242 -10.13 -9.06 -6.54
C LEU A 242 -9.64 -9.87 -5.35
N ARG A 243 -8.32 -9.91 -5.16
CA ARG A 243 -7.70 -10.57 -4.01
C ARG A 243 -7.72 -9.66 -2.79
N GLU A 244 -8.12 -10.22 -1.64
CA GLU A 244 -8.00 -9.55 -0.34
C GLU A 244 -6.53 -9.43 0.06
N PRO A 245 -6.04 -8.21 0.37
CA PRO A 245 -4.66 -8.02 0.81
C PRO A 245 -4.47 -8.38 2.28
N GLU A 246 -3.35 -9.03 2.58
CA GLU A 246 -2.90 -9.34 3.93
C GLU A 246 -1.77 -8.40 4.37
N THR A 247 -1.75 -8.11 5.67
CA THR A 247 -0.71 -7.26 6.26
C THR A 247 0.53 -8.09 6.57
N MET A 248 1.68 -7.70 6.03
CA MET A 248 2.99 -8.19 6.48
C MET A 248 3.63 -7.14 7.39
N LEU A 249 3.54 -7.35 8.71
CA LEU A 249 4.10 -6.41 9.67
C LEU A 249 5.63 -6.46 9.65
N THR A 250 6.25 -5.33 9.34
CA THR A 250 7.71 -5.21 9.31
C THR A 250 8.23 -4.74 10.66
N HIS A 251 9.03 -5.56 11.34
CA HIS A 251 9.72 -5.16 12.57
C HIS A 251 10.88 -4.22 12.24
N THR A 252 10.62 -2.93 12.29
CA THR A 252 11.63 -1.91 12.06
C THR A 252 12.34 -1.54 13.36
N PRO A 253 13.69 -1.59 13.43
CA PRO A 253 14.41 -1.04 14.56
C PRO A 253 14.12 0.46 14.68
N ARG A 254 13.67 0.92 15.86
CA ARG A 254 13.40 2.34 16.09
C ARG A 254 14.71 3.11 16.08
N ILE A 255 14.94 3.88 15.01
CA ILE A 255 16.11 4.76 14.90
C ILE A 255 15.70 6.20 15.24
N PRO A 256 16.18 6.75 16.36
CA PRO A 256 15.92 8.15 16.68
C PRO A 256 16.66 9.07 15.70
N GLY A 257 16.06 10.22 15.42
CA GLY A 257 16.76 11.34 14.80
C GLY A 257 17.86 11.88 15.72
N LEU A 258 18.64 12.82 15.20
CA LEU A 258 19.78 13.42 15.90
C LEU A 258 19.40 14.12 17.23
N ASP A 259 18.12 14.41 17.42
CA ASP A 259 17.55 15.04 18.62
C ASP A 259 16.79 14.07 19.53
N GLY A 260 16.85 12.75 19.26
CA GLY A 260 16.16 11.73 20.04
C GLY A 260 14.69 11.50 19.65
N ARG A 261 14.10 12.35 18.81
CA ARG A 261 12.71 12.22 18.33
C ARG A 261 12.64 11.31 17.09
N LYS A 262 11.45 11.15 16.50
CA LYS A 262 11.31 10.47 15.19
C LYS A 262 12.16 11.20 14.14
N MET A 263 12.93 10.46 13.35
CA MET A 263 13.72 11.04 12.26
C MET A 263 12.79 11.63 11.19
N SER A 264 13.01 12.88 10.83
CA SER A 264 12.26 13.61 9.80
C SER A 264 13.11 14.71 9.17
N LYS A 265 12.98 14.90 7.86
CA LYS A 265 13.61 16.01 7.13
C LYS A 265 13.13 17.37 7.67
N SER A 266 11.83 17.49 7.95
CA SER A 266 11.23 18.74 8.43
C SER A 266 11.70 19.17 9.81
N TYR A 267 12.18 18.22 10.63
CA TYR A 267 12.77 18.51 11.94
C TYR A 267 14.26 18.85 11.87
N GLY A 268 14.89 18.72 10.68
CA GLY A 268 16.33 18.90 10.53
C GLY A 268 17.18 17.89 11.30
N ASN A 269 16.59 16.77 11.72
CA ASN A 269 17.22 15.77 12.60
C ASN A 269 17.60 14.48 11.86
N ALA A 270 17.67 14.51 10.53
CA ALA A 270 17.93 13.35 9.68
C ALA A 270 19.35 13.34 9.11
N ILE A 271 19.84 12.12 8.84
CA ILE A 271 21.04 11.86 8.03
C ILE A 271 20.59 11.22 6.72
N MET A 272 20.89 11.88 5.60
CA MET A 272 20.49 11.42 4.27
C MET A 272 21.31 10.20 3.82
N LEU A 273 20.79 9.38 2.91
CA LEU A 273 21.59 8.27 2.34
C LEU A 273 22.77 8.77 1.49
N SER A 274 22.66 9.99 0.98
CA SER A 274 23.68 10.72 0.22
C SER A 274 24.60 11.61 1.05
N GLU A 275 24.48 11.59 2.39
CA GLU A 275 25.20 12.53 3.26
C GLU A 275 26.73 12.40 3.10
N SER A 276 27.42 13.54 3.02
CA SER A 276 28.88 13.59 2.93
C SER A 276 29.54 13.18 4.25
N ASP A 277 30.80 12.72 4.22
CA ASP A 277 31.52 12.37 5.45
C ASP A 277 31.70 13.57 6.39
N GLU A 278 31.92 14.76 5.81
CA GLU A 278 32.03 16.00 6.57
C GLU A 278 30.71 16.34 7.26
N ASP A 279 29.59 16.28 6.53
CA ASP A 279 28.28 16.58 7.07
C ASP A 279 27.82 15.55 8.11
N ILE A 280 28.13 14.26 7.91
CA ILE A 280 27.88 13.23 8.92
C ILE A 280 28.62 13.58 10.22
N ARG A 281 29.91 13.89 10.16
CA ARG A 281 30.69 14.27 11.36
C ARG A 281 30.13 15.52 12.01
N LYS A 282 29.78 16.53 11.22
CA LYS A 282 29.22 17.80 11.70
C LYS A 282 27.86 17.60 12.38
N LYS A 283 26.95 16.86 11.76
CA LYS A 283 25.59 16.61 12.26
C LYS A 283 25.57 15.70 13.49
N THR A 284 26.37 14.63 13.50
CA THR A 284 26.46 13.71 14.64
C THR A 284 27.12 14.34 15.87
N LYS A 285 28.01 15.32 15.70
CA LYS A 285 28.63 16.06 16.81
C LYS A 285 27.62 16.73 17.74
N VAL A 286 26.54 17.28 17.18
CA VAL A 286 25.48 17.98 17.94
C VAL A 286 24.34 17.06 18.40
N MET A 287 24.43 15.76 18.11
CA MET A 287 23.42 14.79 18.49
C MET A 287 23.15 14.79 20.00
N VAL A 288 21.88 14.68 20.42
CA VAL A 288 21.57 14.60 21.86
C VAL A 288 22.11 13.31 22.45
N THR A 289 22.54 13.38 23.71
CA THR A 289 23.04 12.24 24.50
C THR A 289 22.14 12.02 25.71
N ASP A 290 22.57 11.15 26.63
CA ASP A 290 21.96 11.03 27.95
C ASP A 290 21.80 12.42 28.64
N PRO A 291 20.57 12.88 28.92
CA PRO A 291 20.31 14.15 29.59
C PRO A 291 20.86 14.24 31.02
N ALA A 292 21.07 13.10 31.69
CA ALA A 292 21.65 13.05 33.03
C ALA A 292 23.15 13.38 33.02
N ARG A 293 23.84 13.14 31.90
CA ARG A 293 25.28 13.36 31.76
C ARG A 293 25.59 14.80 31.36
N LYS A 294 25.71 15.69 32.35
CA LYS A 294 25.92 17.14 32.13
C LYS A 294 27.39 17.50 31.90
N ARG A 295 28.33 16.80 32.53
CA ARG A 295 29.78 17.06 32.47
C ARG A 295 30.53 15.82 32.02
N ARG A 296 31.78 15.98 31.56
CA ARG A 296 32.61 14.84 31.10
C ARG A 296 32.81 13.81 32.21
N GLN A 297 33.00 14.26 33.44
CA GLN A 297 33.26 13.43 34.61
C GLN A 297 32.01 12.75 35.17
N ASP A 298 30.82 13.16 34.72
CA ASP A 298 29.58 12.53 35.15
C ASP A 298 29.44 11.19 34.40
N PRO A 299 29.15 10.08 35.10
CA PRO A 299 28.80 8.82 34.44
C PRO A 299 27.47 8.99 33.70
N GLY A 300 27.34 8.32 32.56
CA GLY A 300 26.10 8.30 31.79
C GLY A 300 25.50 6.90 31.68
N ASN A 301 24.28 6.85 31.14
CA ASN A 301 23.57 5.63 30.83
C ASN A 301 23.40 5.44 29.31
N PRO A 302 24.14 4.50 28.69
CA PRO A 302 23.99 4.19 27.26
C PRO A 302 22.58 3.76 26.87
N ASP A 303 21.84 3.13 27.77
CA ASP A 303 20.54 2.52 27.47
C ASP A 303 19.42 3.56 27.26
N VAL A 304 19.67 4.83 27.61
CA VAL A 304 18.77 5.98 27.37
C VAL A 304 19.39 7.02 26.43
N CYS A 305 20.54 6.72 25.81
CA CYS A 305 21.30 7.65 25.00
C CYS A 305 21.06 7.39 23.50
N PRO A 306 20.49 8.35 22.73
CA PRO A 306 20.26 8.17 21.30
C PRO A 306 21.54 7.86 20.49
N VAL A 307 22.71 8.37 20.90
CA VAL A 307 24.00 8.03 20.26
C VAL A 307 24.30 6.53 20.37
N PHE A 308 23.94 5.90 21.49
CA PHE A 308 24.18 4.47 21.68
C PHE A 308 23.22 3.60 20.86
N ASP A 309 21.99 4.06 20.59
CA ASP A 309 21.10 3.40 19.65
C ASP A 309 21.70 3.35 18.23
N TRP A 310 22.47 4.36 17.84
CA TRP A 310 23.21 4.35 16.58
C TRP A 310 24.43 3.43 16.63
N HIS A 311 25.12 3.34 17.77
CA HIS A 311 26.20 2.35 17.94
C HIS A 311 25.71 0.91 17.76
N LYS A 312 24.52 0.56 18.27
CA LYS A 312 23.92 -0.78 18.10
C LYS A 312 23.73 -1.18 16.63
N LEU A 313 23.58 -0.19 15.74
CA LEU A 313 23.33 -0.42 14.31
C LEU A 313 24.61 -0.42 13.48
N PHE A 314 25.50 0.53 13.75
CA PHE A 314 26.63 0.81 12.85
C PHE A 314 27.98 0.32 13.39
N SER A 315 28.12 0.22 14.71
CA SER A 315 29.43 -0.07 15.32
C SER A 315 29.61 -1.56 15.58
N PRO A 316 30.82 -2.10 15.43
CA PRO A 316 31.13 -3.48 15.81
C PRO A 316 31.05 -3.66 17.35
N ASN A 317 30.88 -4.91 17.78
CA ASN A 317 30.60 -5.26 19.19
C ASN A 317 31.65 -4.75 20.18
N ASP A 318 32.92 -4.72 19.78
CA ASP A 318 34.04 -4.18 20.58
C ASP A 318 33.91 -2.67 20.80
N VAL A 319 33.56 -1.91 19.77
CA VAL A 319 33.30 -0.47 19.86
C VAL A 319 32.03 -0.20 20.68
N GLN A 320 30.99 -1.02 20.53
CA GLN A 320 29.81 -0.92 21.38
C GLN A 320 30.17 -1.15 22.86
N ALA A 321 30.93 -2.20 23.17
CA ALA A 321 31.38 -2.50 24.53
C ALA A 321 32.27 -1.38 25.12
N TRP A 322 33.23 -0.88 24.35
CA TRP A 322 34.08 0.25 24.72
C TRP A 322 33.25 1.51 25.03
N SER A 323 32.32 1.86 24.13
CA SER A 323 31.49 3.06 24.28
C SER A 323 30.58 2.95 25.52
N ALA A 324 29.98 1.78 25.74
CA ALA A 324 29.10 1.52 26.87
C ALA A 324 29.85 1.53 28.21
N HIS A 325 31.01 0.85 28.28
CA HIS A 325 31.86 0.85 29.47
C HIS A 325 32.36 2.27 29.78
N GLY A 326 32.94 2.95 28.80
CA GLY A 326 33.49 4.30 28.97
C GLY A 326 32.42 5.35 29.32
N CYS A 327 31.18 5.17 28.85
CA CYS A 327 30.06 6.03 29.25
C CYS A 327 29.68 5.81 30.73
N ARG A 328 29.52 4.55 31.15
CA ARG A 328 29.13 4.18 32.52
C ARG A 328 30.19 4.53 33.57
N THR A 329 31.47 4.48 33.19
CA THR A 329 32.61 4.81 34.08
C THR A 329 33.11 6.24 33.96
N ALA A 330 32.50 7.05 33.10
CA ALA A 330 33.01 8.37 32.68
C ALA A 330 34.45 8.34 32.11
N GLY A 331 34.93 7.18 31.65
CA GLY A 331 36.25 7.00 31.04
C GLY A 331 36.43 7.69 29.68
N ILE A 332 35.34 7.89 28.92
CA ILE A 332 35.34 8.59 27.62
C ILE A 332 34.35 9.73 27.61
N GLY A 333 34.59 10.78 26.81
CA GLY A 333 33.63 11.90 26.66
C GLY A 333 32.58 11.63 25.60
N CYS A 334 31.43 12.32 25.67
CA CYS A 334 30.38 12.20 24.63
C CYS A 334 30.86 12.60 23.23
N ILE A 335 31.79 13.55 23.12
CA ILE A 335 32.36 13.97 21.82
C ILE A 335 33.18 12.83 21.19
N GLU A 336 33.98 12.14 22.00
CA GLU A 336 34.81 11.00 21.60
C GLU A 336 33.95 9.80 21.19
N CYS A 337 32.91 9.51 21.98
CA CYS A 337 31.89 8.50 21.66
C CYS A 337 31.19 8.78 20.32
N LYS A 338 30.70 10.01 20.12
CA LYS A 338 30.07 10.44 18.86
C LYS A 338 31.01 10.33 17.66
N ALA A 339 32.28 10.71 17.81
CA ALA A 339 33.26 10.59 16.73
C ALA A 339 33.45 9.12 16.32
N ALA A 340 33.60 8.21 17.28
CA ALA A 340 33.69 6.78 16.99
C ALA A 340 32.42 6.22 16.33
N MET A 341 31.23 6.66 16.76
CA MET A 341 29.97 6.30 16.09
C MET A 341 29.93 6.79 14.64
N ALA A 342 30.30 8.05 14.41
CA ALA A 342 30.27 8.68 13.10
C ALA A 342 31.19 7.98 12.10
N GLU A 343 32.40 7.56 12.51
CA GLU A 343 33.30 6.82 11.61
C GLU A 343 32.73 5.45 11.22
N ASN A 344 32.03 4.76 12.12
CA ASN A 344 31.38 3.49 11.79
C ASN A 344 30.16 3.69 10.89
N LEU A 345 29.38 4.74 11.12
CA LEU A 345 28.30 5.15 10.23
C LEU A 345 28.83 5.47 8.82
N ILE A 346 29.93 6.22 8.71
CA ILE A 346 30.58 6.55 7.43
C ILE A 346 30.97 5.28 6.68
N LYS A 347 31.63 4.33 7.36
CA LYS A 347 31.99 3.04 6.75
C LYS A 347 30.76 2.28 6.26
N TRP A 348 29.68 2.27 7.04
CA TRP A 348 28.45 1.58 6.69
C TRP A 348 27.74 2.22 5.49
N ILE A 349 27.65 3.55 5.44
CA ILE A 349 26.91 4.27 4.40
C ILE A 349 27.68 4.38 3.09
N GLN A 350 29.02 4.30 3.15
CA GLN A 350 29.92 4.43 1.99
C GLN A 350 29.48 3.60 0.76
N PRO A 351 29.21 2.28 0.86
CA PRO A 351 28.80 1.49 -0.30
C PRO A 351 27.45 1.94 -0.90
N VAL A 352 26.50 2.37 -0.06
CA VAL A 352 25.21 2.91 -0.53
C VAL A 352 25.43 4.24 -1.25
N ARG A 353 26.22 5.13 -0.64
CA ARG A 353 26.55 6.44 -1.21
C ARG A 353 27.30 6.33 -2.54
N GLN A 354 28.24 5.38 -2.66
CA GLN A 354 28.97 5.16 -3.91
C GLN A 354 28.02 4.73 -5.03
N ARG A 355 27.19 3.70 -4.80
CA ARG A 355 26.20 3.29 -5.81
C ARG A 355 25.27 4.43 -6.20
N ARG A 356 24.86 5.26 -5.22
CA ARG A 356 24.03 6.43 -5.50
C ARG A 356 24.72 7.42 -6.42
N GLN A 357 26.00 7.72 -6.18
CA GLN A 357 26.80 8.60 -7.04
C GLN A 357 26.93 8.02 -8.46
N ASP A 358 27.09 6.70 -8.59
CA ASP A 358 27.18 6.02 -9.88
C ASP A 358 25.88 6.18 -10.69
N TYR A 359 24.71 6.10 -10.04
CA TYR A 359 23.40 6.34 -10.66
C TYR A 359 23.11 7.82 -10.93
N GLU A 360 23.58 8.74 -10.08
CA GLU A 360 23.46 10.19 -10.34
C GLU A 360 24.23 10.61 -11.60
N GLN A 361 25.31 9.92 -11.94
CA GLN A 361 26.04 10.14 -13.19
C GLN A 361 25.33 9.55 -14.42
N GLN A 362 24.30 8.71 -14.21
CA GLN A 362 23.55 8.00 -15.25
C GLN A 362 22.03 8.16 -15.07
N PRO A 363 21.50 9.40 -15.02
CA PRO A 363 20.08 9.63 -14.72
C PRO A 363 19.14 9.04 -15.78
N GLN A 364 19.60 8.93 -17.03
CA GLN A 364 18.84 8.28 -18.10
C GLN A 364 18.59 6.79 -17.78
N GLN A 365 19.59 6.09 -17.23
CA GLN A 365 19.45 4.69 -16.86
C GLN A 365 18.41 4.51 -15.76
N VAL A 366 18.39 5.40 -14.76
CA VAL A 366 17.38 5.40 -13.68
C VAL A 366 15.97 5.56 -14.26
N LEU A 367 15.80 6.48 -15.21
CA LEU A 367 14.52 6.69 -15.90
C LEU A 367 14.12 5.44 -16.72
N GLU A 368 15.05 4.84 -17.46
CA GLU A 368 14.80 3.63 -18.26
C GLU A 368 14.34 2.45 -17.39
N TYR A 369 14.88 2.31 -16.17
CA TYR A 369 14.41 1.30 -15.22
C TYR A 369 12.96 1.55 -14.79
N LEU A 370 12.61 2.81 -14.46
CA LEU A 370 11.23 3.16 -14.09
C LEU A 370 10.27 2.98 -15.27
N ASP A 371 10.67 3.36 -16.49
CA ASP A 371 9.84 3.21 -17.69
C ASP A 371 9.59 1.73 -18.00
N THR A 372 10.63 0.91 -17.89
CA THR A 372 10.54 -0.54 -18.12
C THR A 372 9.66 -1.20 -17.06
N GLY A 373 9.88 -0.91 -15.78
CA GLY A 373 9.04 -1.43 -14.72
C GLY A 373 7.60 -0.93 -14.80
N SER A 374 7.36 0.32 -15.20
CA SER A 374 6.00 0.86 -15.41
C SER A 374 5.27 0.14 -16.54
N LYS A 375 5.95 -0.21 -17.63
CA LYS A 375 5.37 -1.04 -18.69
C LYS A 375 5.01 -2.44 -18.18
N ARG A 376 5.88 -3.07 -17.37
CA ARG A 376 5.61 -4.38 -16.74
C ARG A 376 4.40 -4.31 -15.80
N ALA A 377 4.39 -3.35 -14.88
CA ALA A 377 3.28 -3.12 -13.96
C ALA A 377 1.96 -2.88 -14.72
N ARG A 378 1.99 -2.07 -15.78
CA ARG A 378 0.80 -1.79 -16.59
C ARG A 378 0.23 -3.03 -17.28
N MET A 379 1.07 -3.94 -17.77
CA MET A 379 0.58 -5.19 -18.37
C MET A 379 -0.20 -6.04 -17.36
N VAL A 380 0.30 -6.14 -16.12
CA VAL A 380 -0.40 -6.85 -15.03
C VAL A 380 -1.70 -6.12 -14.66
N ALA A 381 -1.64 -4.79 -14.51
CA ALA A 381 -2.79 -3.97 -14.19
C ALA A 381 -3.93 -4.10 -15.22
N GLN A 382 -3.59 -4.21 -16.52
CA GLN A 382 -4.57 -4.43 -17.58
C GLN A 382 -5.32 -5.75 -17.43
N GLN A 383 -4.63 -6.82 -17.05
CA GLN A 383 -5.26 -8.12 -16.81
C GLN A 383 -6.27 -8.05 -15.66
N THR A 384 -5.90 -7.39 -14.55
CA THR A 384 -6.82 -7.14 -13.44
C THR A 384 -8.01 -6.29 -13.87
N MET A 385 -7.76 -5.22 -14.63
CA MET A 385 -8.84 -4.36 -15.11
C MET A 385 -9.77 -5.03 -16.10
N ASP A 386 -9.30 -5.97 -16.91
CA ASP A 386 -10.18 -6.73 -17.80
C ASP A 386 -11.16 -7.61 -16.99
N ARG A 387 -10.68 -8.27 -15.93
CA ARG A 387 -11.56 -8.99 -14.99
C ARG A 387 -12.55 -8.06 -14.30
N VAL A 388 -12.07 -6.92 -13.80
CA VAL A 388 -12.90 -5.92 -13.10
C VAL A 388 -13.97 -5.34 -14.02
N ARG A 389 -13.61 -4.92 -15.24
CA ARG A 389 -14.56 -4.35 -16.20
C ARG A 389 -15.62 -5.34 -16.60
N GLU A 390 -15.27 -6.60 -16.83
CA GLU A 390 -16.27 -7.61 -17.16
C GLU A 390 -17.19 -7.89 -15.97
N ALA A 391 -16.66 -7.95 -14.74
CA ALA A 391 -17.47 -8.14 -13.54
C ALA A 391 -18.42 -6.97 -13.25
N VAL A 392 -18.04 -5.73 -13.59
CA VAL A 392 -18.85 -4.54 -13.33
C VAL A 392 -19.85 -4.25 -14.46
N PHE A 393 -19.45 -4.44 -15.71
CA PHE A 393 -20.23 -3.99 -16.87
C PHE A 393 -20.81 -5.12 -17.73
N HIS A 394 -20.31 -6.35 -17.60
CA HIS A 394 -20.78 -7.54 -18.34
C HIS A 394 -20.87 -7.34 -19.87
N TRP A 395 -19.93 -6.59 -20.45
CA TRP A 395 -19.97 -6.25 -21.86
C TRP A 395 -19.76 -7.47 -22.76
N ASP A 396 -18.94 -8.43 -22.35
CA ASP A 396 -18.70 -9.63 -23.16
C ASP A 396 -19.92 -10.55 -23.16
N GLY A 397 -20.57 -10.72 -22.00
CA GLY A 397 -21.89 -11.36 -21.91
C GLY A 397 -22.90 -10.71 -22.86
N LYS A 398 -23.02 -9.37 -22.82
CA LYS A 398 -23.96 -8.64 -23.69
C LYS A 398 -23.63 -8.77 -25.17
N ARG A 399 -22.34 -8.72 -25.54
CA ARG A 399 -21.88 -8.91 -26.92
C ARG A 399 -22.17 -10.32 -27.42
N ALA A 400 -22.02 -11.34 -26.56
CA ALA A 400 -22.35 -12.72 -26.90
C ALA A 400 -23.84 -12.90 -27.18
N GLU A 401 -24.71 -12.35 -26.33
CA GLU A 401 -26.18 -12.34 -26.51
C GLU A 401 -26.56 -11.73 -27.88
N ILE A 402 -26.05 -10.54 -28.21
CA ILE A 402 -26.33 -9.85 -29.48
C ILE A 402 -25.85 -10.69 -30.68
N ARG A 403 -24.68 -11.32 -30.58
CA ARG A 403 -24.13 -12.18 -31.65
C ARG A 403 -24.94 -13.45 -31.82
N ALA A 404 -25.44 -14.05 -30.74
CA ALA A 404 -26.29 -15.23 -30.77
C ALA A 404 -27.62 -14.95 -31.47
N ALA A 405 -28.31 -13.87 -31.07
CA ALA A 405 -29.56 -13.44 -31.72
C ALA A 405 -29.40 -13.22 -33.23
N ARG A 406 -28.25 -12.67 -33.67
CA ARG A 406 -27.94 -12.50 -35.10
C ARG A 406 -27.73 -13.84 -35.83
N ARG A 407 -27.18 -14.86 -35.17
CA ARG A 407 -27.00 -16.20 -35.75
C ARG A 407 -28.35 -16.93 -35.88
N GLU A 408 -29.19 -16.85 -34.86
CA GLU A 408 -30.55 -17.41 -34.88
C GLU A 408 -31.40 -16.77 -35.98
N ALA A 409 -31.36 -15.44 -36.11
CA ALA A 409 -32.08 -14.72 -37.18
C ALA A 409 -31.61 -15.10 -38.59
N LYS A 410 -30.32 -15.47 -38.77
CA LYS A 410 -29.79 -15.96 -40.06
C LYS A 410 -30.17 -17.42 -40.36
N ASN A 411 -30.39 -18.22 -39.33
CA ASN A 411 -30.72 -19.65 -39.44
C ASN A 411 -32.24 -19.92 -39.38
N ALA A 412 -33.05 -18.89 -39.13
CA ALA A 412 -34.50 -18.99 -39.23
C ALA A 412 -34.89 -19.34 -40.68
N PRO A 413 -35.72 -20.38 -40.90
CA PRO A 413 -36.13 -20.76 -42.25
C PRO A 413 -36.83 -19.58 -42.91
N ALA A 414 -36.42 -19.22 -44.12
CA ALA A 414 -37.10 -18.23 -44.94
C ALA A 414 -38.58 -18.65 -45.04
N GLY A 415 -39.48 -17.81 -44.53
CA GLY A 415 -40.90 -18.13 -44.40
C GLY A 415 -41.48 -18.69 -45.69
N ARG A 416 -42.20 -19.81 -45.58
CA ARG A 416 -43.10 -20.33 -46.61
C ARG A 416 -44.40 -19.55 -46.61
#